data_AF-A0A6J7EUW3-F1
#
_entry.id   AF-A0A6J7EUW3-F1
#
_cell.length_a   1.000
_cell.length_b   1.000
_cell.length_c   1.000
_cell.angle_alpha   90.00
_cell.angle_beta   90.00
_cell.angle_gamma   90.00
#
_symmetry.space_group_name_H-M   'P 1'
#
loop_
_entity.id
_entity.type
_entity.pdbx_description
1 polymer ?
#
loop_
_entity_poly.entity_id
_entity_poly.type
_entity_poly.pdbx_seq_one_letter_code
_entity_poly.pdbx_strand_id
1 'polypeptide(L)' 'MSLNKSSSLGPRRSGASTQGAPPAPSVETTFVDSSADLTKMTTLIHTPLHRNFKATVAKEGTTMRDVVEELIEKWIADHK' A
#
# COMPACT_ATOMS: atom_id res chain seq x y z
N MET A 1 63.26 -6.70 -4.02
CA MET A 1 62.62 -5.87 -5.07
C MET A 1 61.18 -6.31 -5.25
N SER A 2 60.26 -5.34 -5.16
CA SER A 2 58.90 -5.22 -5.73
C SER A 2 57.96 -6.43 -5.93
N LEU A 3 56.92 -6.48 -5.08
CA LEU A 3 55.46 -6.37 -5.32
C LEU A 3 54.79 -6.84 -6.65
N ASN A 4 53.74 -7.68 -6.48
CA ASN A 4 52.39 -7.70 -7.09
C ASN A 4 51.96 -9.15 -7.48
N LYS A 5 50.76 -9.64 -7.13
CA LYS A 5 49.49 -9.11 -7.65
C LYS A 5 48.27 -9.58 -6.83
N SER A 6 47.57 -8.57 -6.32
CA SER A 6 46.16 -8.45 -5.92
C SER A 6 45.21 -9.64 -6.20
N SER A 7 44.64 -10.19 -5.12
CA SER A 7 43.39 -10.96 -5.14
C SER A 7 42.21 -10.02 -5.38
N SER A 8 41.72 -9.99 -6.62
CA SER A 8 40.47 -9.30 -6.99
C SER A 8 39.27 -10.23 -6.78
N LEU A 9 38.73 -10.28 -5.56
CA LEU A 9 37.39 -10.80 -5.29
C LEU A 9 36.36 -9.67 -5.56
N GLY A 10 36.13 -9.40 -6.83
CA GLY A 10 35.07 -8.51 -7.31
C GLY A 10 33.99 -9.31 -8.04
N PRO A 11 32.71 -8.89 -8.04
CA PRO A 11 31.66 -9.54 -8.80
C PRO A 11 32.02 -9.58 -10.30
N ARG A 12 32.05 -10.79 -10.87
CA ARG A 12 32.25 -11.01 -12.31
C ARG A 12 31.11 -10.32 -13.07
N ARG A 13 31.41 -9.18 -13.69
CA ARG A 13 30.56 -8.62 -14.76
C ARG A 13 30.67 -9.54 -15.97
N SER A 14 29.77 -10.51 -16.06
CA SER A 14 29.49 -11.20 -17.32
C SER A 14 28.66 -10.25 -18.17
N GLY A 15 29.32 -9.52 -19.06
CA GLY A 15 28.65 -8.91 -20.20
C GLY A 15 28.23 -10.02 -21.17
N ALA A 16 26.94 -10.33 -21.19
CA ALA A 16 26.31 -11.08 -22.27
C ALA A 16 25.07 -10.30 -22.70
N SER A 17 25.21 -9.59 -23.81
CA SER A 17 24.10 -8.96 -24.54
C SER A 17 23.07 -10.04 -24.86
N THR A 18 22.01 -10.14 -24.05
CA THR A 18 20.83 -10.93 -24.36
C THR A 18 19.72 -9.97 -24.74
N GLN A 19 19.61 -9.84 -26.05
CA GLN A 19 18.52 -9.27 -26.80
C GLN A 19 17.21 -10.00 -26.41
N GLY A 20 16.20 -9.23 -25.98
CA GLY A 20 14.79 -9.65 -26.07
C GLY A 20 14.12 -10.30 -24.85
N ALA A 21 14.39 -9.85 -23.62
CA ALA A 21 13.46 -10.10 -22.51
C ALA A 21 12.63 -8.83 -22.25
N PRO A 22 11.28 -8.91 -22.13
CA PRO A 22 10.47 -7.75 -21.77
C PRO A 22 10.97 -7.21 -20.42
N PRO A 23 11.05 -5.88 -20.24
CA PRO A 23 11.47 -5.31 -18.97
C PRO A 23 10.56 -5.87 -17.88
N ALA A 24 11.16 -6.51 -16.87
CA ALA A 24 10.42 -6.90 -15.67
C ALA A 24 9.70 -5.64 -15.15
N PRO A 25 8.41 -5.71 -14.80
CA PRO A 25 7.69 -4.55 -14.30
C PRO A 25 8.43 -4.01 -13.08
N SER A 26 8.77 -2.73 -13.10
CA SER A 26 9.40 -2.06 -11.96
C SER A 26 8.52 -2.26 -10.73
N VAL A 27 9.13 -2.66 -9.61
CA VAL A 27 8.42 -2.88 -8.34
C VAL A 27 7.66 -1.62 -7.90
N GLU A 28 8.11 -0.45 -8.34
CA GLU A 28 7.46 0.86 -8.17
C GLU A 28 6.00 0.90 -8.67
N THR A 29 5.68 0.20 -9.77
CA THR A 29 4.30 0.12 -10.30
C THR A 29 3.35 -0.72 -9.45
N THR A 30 3.85 -1.44 -8.44
CA THR A 30 3.01 -2.19 -7.49
C THR A 30 2.53 -1.32 -6.32
N PHE A 31 3.16 -0.15 -6.11
CA PHE A 31 2.76 0.80 -5.07
C PHE A 31 1.79 1.85 -5.63
N VAL A 32 0.83 1.43 -6.46
CA VAL A 32 -0.29 2.29 -6.79
C VAL A 32 -1.13 2.42 -5.54
N ASP A 33 -0.94 3.54 -4.85
CA ASP A 33 -1.77 3.94 -3.72
C ASP A 33 -3.14 4.30 -4.28
N SER A 34 -4.09 3.36 -4.22
CA SER A 34 -5.48 3.58 -4.63
C SER A 34 -6.19 4.66 -3.80
N SER A 35 -5.50 5.28 -2.84
CA SER A 35 -6.01 6.37 -2.01
C SER A 35 -5.62 7.76 -2.52
N ALA A 36 -5.00 7.88 -3.71
CA ALA A 36 -4.59 9.16 -4.29
C ALA A 36 -5.74 10.18 -4.44
N ASP A 37 -6.97 9.72 -4.70
CA ASP A 37 -8.16 10.58 -4.85
C ASP A 37 -8.99 10.73 -3.56
N LEU A 38 -8.56 10.13 -2.45
CA LEU A 38 -9.32 10.10 -1.21
C LEU A 38 -8.92 11.23 -0.27
N THR A 39 -9.90 12.03 0.15
CA THR A 39 -9.70 13.03 1.21
C THR A 39 -9.72 12.34 2.57
N LYS A 40 -8.62 12.44 3.32
CA LYS A 40 -8.53 11.89 4.67
C LYS A 40 -9.38 12.71 5.65
N MET A 41 -10.34 12.06 6.31
CA MET A 41 -11.15 12.64 7.38
C MET A 41 -10.88 11.92 8.70
N THR A 42 -10.58 12.66 9.76
CA THR A 42 -10.45 12.13 11.11
C THR A 42 -11.74 12.42 11.89
N THR A 43 -12.40 11.38 12.40
CA THR A 43 -13.61 11.51 13.21
C THR A 43 -13.35 11.10 14.66
N LEU A 44 -13.95 11.83 15.60
CA LEU A 44 -13.91 11.50 17.01
C LEU A 44 -15.13 10.65 17.36
N ILE A 45 -14.91 9.36 17.63
CA ILE A 45 -15.95 8.43 18.05
C ILE A 45 -15.80 8.17 19.55
N HIS A 46 -16.88 8.33 20.30
CA HIS A 46 -16.89 8.07 21.73
C HIS A 46 -16.43 6.63 22.06
N THR A 47 -15.56 6.47 23.06
CA THR A 47 -14.84 5.22 23.35
C THR A 47 -15.71 3.94 23.40
N PRO A 48 -16.83 3.87 24.15
CA PRO A 48 -17.68 2.68 24.17
C PRO A 48 -18.34 2.41 22.81
N LEU A 49 -18.69 3.45 22.06
CA LEU A 49 -19.24 3.31 20.71
C LEU A 49 -18.17 2.78 19.76
N HIS A 50 -16.94 3.31 19.82
CA HIS A 50 -15.81 2.84 19.02
C HIS A 50 -15.50 1.36 19.26
N ARG A 51 -15.57 0.89 20.51
CA ARG A 51 -15.37 -0.53 20.85
C ARG A 51 -16.42 -1.42 20.20
N ASN A 52 -17.70 -1.06 20.33
CA ASN A 52 -18.80 -1.82 19.73
C ASN A 52 -18.71 -1.79 18.20
N PHE A 53 -18.42 -0.62 17.64
CA PHE A 53 -18.27 -0.44 16.21
C PHE A 53 -17.16 -1.32 15.64
N LYS A 54 -15.97 -1.32 16.27
CA LYS A 54 -14.87 -2.19 15.88
C LYS A 54 -15.23 -3.68 15.97
N ALA A 55 -15.96 -4.09 17.01
CA ALA A 55 -16.37 -5.48 17.18
C ALA A 55 -17.36 -5.94 16.09
N THR A 56 -18.33 -5.09 15.76
CA THR A 56 -19.32 -5.36 14.71
C THR A 56 -18.67 -5.46 13.34
N VAL A 57 -17.83 -4.48 12.98
CA VAL A 57 -17.13 -4.44 11.70
C VAL A 57 -16.22 -5.67 11.53
N ALA A 58 -15.51 -6.08 12.59
CA ALA A 58 -14.70 -7.29 12.57
C ALA A 58 -15.52 -8.58 12.37
N LYS A 59 -16.74 -8.62 12.92
CA LYS A 59 -17.67 -9.75 12.75
C LYS A 59 -18.20 -9.84 11.32
N GLU A 60 -18.46 -8.70 10.69
CA GLU A 60 -19.05 -8.61 9.35
C GLU A 60 -18.01 -8.69 8.22
N GLY A 61 -16.71 -8.57 8.56
CA GLY A 61 -15.63 -8.63 7.57
C GLY A 61 -15.53 -7.38 6.70
N THR A 62 -16.10 -6.27 7.16
CA THR A 62 -16.07 -4.96 6.49
C THR A 62 -15.00 -4.06 7.12
N THR A 63 -14.82 -2.84 6.59
CA THR A 63 -13.98 -1.83 7.24
C THR A 63 -14.83 -0.75 7.91
N MET A 64 -14.30 -0.14 8.98
CA MET A 64 -14.96 0.99 9.66
C MET A 64 -15.19 2.16 8.70
N ARG A 65 -14.34 2.28 7.68
CA ARG A 65 -14.45 3.30 6.65
C ARG A 65 -15.70 3.07 5.81
N ASP A 66 -15.89 1.86 5.27
CA ASP A 66 -17.03 1.55 4.39
C ASP A 66 -18.36 1.84 5.09
N VAL A 67 -18.46 1.49 6.37
CA VAL A 67 -19.68 1.75 7.16
C VAL A 67 -19.91 3.25 7.39
N VAL A 68 -18.86 4.03 7.61
CA VAL A 68 -18.98 5.49 7.78
C VAL A 68 -19.37 6.15 6.46
N GLU A 69 -18.79 5.73 5.34
CA GLU A 69 -19.14 6.23 4.00
C GLU A 69 -20.62 5.93 3.69
N GLU A 70 -21.09 4.70 3.92
CA GLU A 70 -22.50 4.34 3.72
C GLU A 70 -23.46 5.17 4.60
N LEU A 71 -23.10 5.42 5.86
CA LEU A 71 -23.90 6.25 6.76
C LEU A 71 -23.99 7.70 6.28
N ILE A 72 -22.90 8.26 5.76
CA ILE A 72 -22.87 9.61 5.20
C ILE A 72 -23.73 9.67 3.94
N GLU A 73 -23.61 8.71 3.03
CA GLU A 73 -24.44 8.64 1.81
C GLU A 73 -25.93 8.56 2.14
N LYS A 74 -26.31 7.71 3.09
CA LYS A 74 -27.69 7.60 3.58
C LYS A 74 -28.19 8.90 4.18
N TRP A 75 -27.37 9.57 5.01
CA TRP A 75 -27.75 10.84 5.63
C TRP A 75 -27.96 11.93 4.57
N ILE A 76 -27.07 12.04 3.58
CA ILE A 76 -27.22 12.98 2.46
C ILE A 76 -28.49 12.69 1.66
N ALA A 77 -28.78 11.42 1.39
CA ALA A 77 -29.98 11.02 0.64
C ALA A 77 -31.28 11.35 1.38
N ASP A 78 -31.30 11.20 2.71
CA ASP A 78 -32.47 11.49 3.56
C ASP A 78 -32.70 13.01 3.76
N HIS A 79 -31.65 13.81 3.69
CA HIS A 79 -31.69 15.27 3.94
C HIS A 79 -31.66 16.11 2.65
N LYS A 80 -31.94 15.49 1.50
CA LYS A 80 -32.03 16.15 0.19
C LYS A 80 -33.48 16.20 -0.28
#